data_AF-A0A6P1R515-F1
#
_entry.id   AF-A0A6P1R515-F1
#
_cell.length_a   1.000
_cell.length_b   1.000
_cell.length_c   1.000
_cell.angle_alpha   90.00
_cell.angle_beta   90.00
_cell.angle_gamma   90.00
#
_symmetry.space_group_name_H-M   'P 1'
#
loop_
_entity.id
_entity.type
_entity.pdbx_description
1 polymer ?
#
loop_
_entity_poly.entity_id
_entity_poly.type
_entity_poly.pdbx_seq_one_letter_code
_entity_poly.pdbx_strand_id
1 'polypeptide(L)' 'MVDNDNSNRRRIVEFKDGCRYGKFGKTKAYELIALERIRAYKMGGKTMIDLDSVDEYHASLPRVETRAG' A
#
# COMPACT_ATOMS: atom_id res chain seq x y z
N MET A 1 -27.60 6.37 16.24
CA MET A 1 -26.98 7.51 15.54
C MET A 1 -26.08 6.91 14.47
N VAL A 2 -26.11 7.48 13.28
CA VAL A 2 -25.66 6.89 12.01
C VAL A 2 -24.14 6.99 11.85
N ASP A 3 -23.43 5.89 12.07
CA ASP A 3 -22.01 5.80 11.67
C ASP A 3 -21.93 5.32 10.22
N ASN A 4 -22.31 6.26 9.35
CA ASN A 4 -21.74 6.53 8.04
C ASN A 4 -21.29 5.30 7.23
N ASP A 5 -22.20 4.81 6.40
CA ASP A 5 -21.94 4.04 5.18
C ASP A 5 -21.12 4.87 4.17
N ASN A 6 -19.95 5.34 4.59
CA ASN A 6 -18.86 5.69 3.70
C ASN A 6 -17.98 4.46 3.63
N SER A 7 -18.55 3.38 3.08
CA SER A 7 -17.84 2.26 2.51
C SER A 7 -16.94 2.80 1.40
N ASN A 8 -15.87 3.49 1.80
CA ASN A 8 -14.82 3.96 0.93
C ASN A 8 -14.41 2.75 0.12
N ARG A 9 -14.68 2.78 -1.19
CA ARG A 9 -14.38 1.69 -2.11
C ARG A 9 -12.89 1.46 -2.01
N ARG A 10 -12.47 0.54 -1.14
CA ARG A 10 -11.05 0.26 -0.91
C ARG A 10 -10.43 -0.04 -2.25
N ARG A 11 -9.39 0.71 -2.59
CA ARG A 11 -8.68 0.58 -3.86
C ARG A 11 -7.80 -0.67 -3.78
N ILE A 12 -8.44 -1.81 -3.97
CA ILE A 12 -7.80 -3.13 -3.87
C ILE A 12 -7.43 -3.61 -5.27
N VAL A 13 -6.14 -3.87 -5.50
CA VAL A 13 -5.59 -4.33 -6.79
C VAL A 13 -4.79 -5.60 -6.63
N GLU A 14 -4.54 -6.32 -7.72
CA GLU A 14 -3.66 -7.50 -7.66
C GLU A 14 -2.24 -7.12 -7.25
N PHE A 15 -1.53 -8.04 -6.60
CA PHE A 15 -0.17 -7.84 -6.08
C PHE A 15 0.78 -7.19 -7.09
N LYS A 16 0.72 -7.60 -8.37
CA LYS A 16 1.58 -7.05 -9.43
C LYS A 16 1.30 -5.56 -9.68
N ASP A 17 0.04 -5.16 -9.67
CA ASP A 17 -0.37 -3.78 -9.90
C ASP A 17 -0.10 -2.92 -8.66
N GLY A 18 -0.28 -3.47 -7.45
CA GLY A 18 0.10 -2.79 -6.22
C GLY A 18 1.61 -2.52 -6.13
N CYS A 19 2.46 -3.48 -6.53
CA CYS A 19 3.90 -3.27 -6.65
C CYS A 19 4.24 -2.13 -7.64
N ARG A 20 3.57 -2.13 -8.80
CA ARG A 20 3.75 -1.10 -9.83
C ARG A 20 3.34 0.28 -9.34
N TYR A 21 2.23 0.37 -8.62
CA TYR A 21 1.72 1.59 -8.02
C TYR A 21 2.69 2.12 -6.96
N GLY A 22 3.08 1.26 -6.01
CA GLY A 22 3.96 1.61 -4.90
C GLY A 22 5.43 1.83 -5.26
N LYS A 23 5.81 1.63 -6.54
CA LYS A 23 7.18 1.79 -7.05
C LYS A 23 8.21 0.94 -6.30
N PHE A 24 7.83 -0.26 -5.88
CA PHE A 24 8.72 -1.21 -5.21
C PHE A 24 8.66 -2.60 -5.85
N GLY A 25 9.79 -3.32 -5.78
CA GLY A 25 9.89 -4.70 -6.27
C GLY A 25 9.13 -5.70 -5.40
N LYS A 26 8.97 -6.94 -5.90
CA LYS A 26 8.21 -8.01 -5.21
C LYS A 26 8.77 -8.32 -3.81
N THR A 27 10.09 -8.45 -3.67
CA THR A 27 10.74 -8.70 -2.38
C THR A 27 10.38 -7.61 -1.38
N LYS A 28 10.49 -6.35 -1.79
CA LYS A 28 10.15 -5.21 -0.94
C LYS A 28 8.67 -5.16 -0.60
N ALA A 29 7.78 -5.48 -1.54
CA ALA A 29 6.35 -5.59 -1.26
C ALA A 29 6.05 -6.62 -0.16
N TYR A 30 6.67 -7.81 -0.23
CA TYR A 30 6.50 -8.83 0.81
C TYR A 30 7.06 -8.38 2.16
N GLU A 31 8.22 -7.72 2.20
CA GLU A 31 8.76 -7.12 3.43
C GLU A 31 7.77 -6.12 4.04
N LEU A 32 7.22 -5.22 3.21
CA LEU A 32 6.26 -4.20 3.68
C LEU A 32 4.96 -4.81 4.20
N ILE A 33 4.49 -5.90 3.59
CA ILE A 33 3.33 -6.66 4.09
C ILE A 33 3.68 -7.34 5.43
N ALA A 34 4.84 -7.99 5.53
CA ALA A 34 5.27 -8.68 6.74
C ALA A 34 5.52 -7.73 7.92
N LEU A 35 5.94 -6.49 7.63
CA LEU A 35 6.13 -5.42 8.60
C LEU A 35 4.85 -4.61 8.86
N GLU A 36 3.71 -5.03 8.30
CA GLU A 36 2.41 -4.34 8.42
C GLU A 36 2.44 -2.86 7.95
N ARG A 37 3.40 -2.51 7.10
CA ARG A 37 3.54 -1.17 6.51
C ARG A 37 2.57 -0.96 5.35
N ILE A 38 2.17 -2.03 4.68
CA ILE A 38 1.10 -2.02 3.67
C ILE A 38 0.14 -3.19 3.92
N ARG A 39 -1.14 -2.97 3.67
CA ARG A 39 -2.21 -3.96 3.87
C ARG A 39 -2.38 -4.81 2.63
N ALA A 40 -2.51 -6.12 2.82
CA ALA A 40 -2.78 -7.07 1.76
C ALA A 40 -3.82 -8.11 2.19
N TYR A 41 -4.56 -8.64 1.21
CA TYR A 41 -5.65 -9.60 1.42
C TYR A 41 -5.49 -10.81 0.51
N LYS A 42 -6.02 -11.96 0.93
CA LYS A 42 -6.14 -13.15 0.08
C LYS A 42 -7.51 -13.18 -0.60
N MET A 43 -7.54 -13.37 -1.91
CA MET A 43 -8.77 -13.52 -2.69
C MET A 43 -8.56 -14.58 -3.77
N GLY A 44 -9.20 -15.75 -3.63
CA GLY A 44 -9.16 -16.82 -4.63
C GLY A 44 -7.75 -17.26 -5.03
N GLY A 45 -6.85 -17.41 -4.05
CA GLY A 45 -5.44 -17.77 -4.31
C GLY A 45 -4.54 -16.61 -4.73
N LYS A 46 -5.11 -15.44 -5.07
CA LYS A 46 -4.36 -14.22 -5.35
C LYS A 46 -4.11 -13.42 -4.08
N THR A 47 -3.00 -12.68 -4.07
CA THR A 47 -2.75 -11.62 -3.10
C THR A 47 -3.22 -10.31 -3.70
N MET A 48 -3.99 -9.55 -2.93
CA MET A 48 -4.48 -8.23 -3.27
C MET A 48 -3.83 -7.20 -2.36
N ILE A 49 -3.51 -6.00 -2.87
CA ILE A 49 -2.89 -4.90 -2.13
C ILE A 49 -3.89 -3.75 -2.02
N ASP A 50 -3.99 -3.16 -0.83
CA ASP A 50 -4.74 -1.95 -0.55
C ASP A 50 -3.90 -0.71 -0.90
N LEU A 51 -4.27 0.02 -1.95
CA LEU A 51 -3.53 1.20 -2.39
C LEU A 51 -3.56 2.34 -1.39
N ASP A 52 -4.58 2.44 -0.53
CA ASP A 52 -4.65 3.50 0.48
C ASP A 52 -3.54 3.30 1.52
N SER A 53 -3.25 2.05 1.89
CA SER A 53 -2.11 1.72 2.77
C SER A 53 -0.74 1.97 2.12
N VAL A 54 -0.67 1.90 0.78
CA VAL A 54 0.56 2.23 0.04
C VAL A 54 0.80 3.74 0.06
N ASP A 55 -0.26 4.54 -0.12
CA ASP A 55 -0.17 6.01 0.01
C ASP A 55 0.21 6.42 1.43
N GLU A 56 -0.36 5.79 2.46
CA GLU A 56 0.04 5.96 3.86
C GLU A 56 1.52 5.65 4.07
N TYR A 57 2.02 4.54 3.51
CA TYR A 57 3.43 4.19 3.57
C TYR A 57 4.31 5.26 2.91
N HIS A 58 3.96 5.72 1.71
CA HIS A 58 4.72 6.77 1.01
C HIS A 58 4.73 8.09 1.77
N ALA A 59 3.60 8.48 2.36
CA ALA A 59 3.50 9.67 3.20
C ALA A 59 4.39 9.59 4.45
N SER A 60 4.66 8.37 4.94
CA SER A 60 5.55 8.13 6.09
C SER A 60 7.05 8.17 5.76
N LEU A 61 7.43 8.20 4.47
CA LEU A 61 8.84 8.16 4.08
C LEU A 61 9.51 9.52 4.37
N PRO A 62 10.73 9.52 4.94
CA PRO A 62 11.47 10.76 5.09
C PRO A 62 11.79 11.36 3.72
N ARG A 63 11.65 12.67 3.60
CA ARG A 63 12.07 13.40 2.39
C ARG A 63 13.60 13.40 2.33
N VAL A 64 14.14 13.17 1.14
CA VAL A 64 15.58 13.33 0.91
C VAL A 64 15.91 14.82 1.02
N GLU A 65 16.78 15.19 1.95
CA GLU A 65 17.34 16.53 2.01
C GLU A 65 18.36 16.69 0.88
N THR A 66 18.00 17.43 -0.17
CA THR A 66 19.02 17.90 -1.11
C THR A 66 19.80 19.01 -0.42
N ARG A 67 21.05 18.71 -0.03
CA ARG A 67 22.03 19.77 0.26
C ARG A 67 22.23 20.55 -1.04
N ALA A 68 21.54 21.67 -1.17
CA ALA A 68 21.92 22.70 -2.14
C ALA A 68 23.29 23.22 -1.67
N GLY A 69 24.35 22.73 -2.32
CA GLY A 69 25.69 23.29 -2.21
C GLY A 69 25.85 24.49 -3.11
#